data_AF-A0A119MEY6-F1
#
_entry.id   AF-A0A119MEY6-F1
#
_cell.length_a   1.000
_cell.length_b   1.000
_cell.length_c   1.000
_cell.angle_alpha   90.00
_cell.angle_beta   90.00
_cell.angle_gamma   90.00
#
_symmetry.space_group_name_H-M   'P 1'
#
loop_
_entity.id
_entity.type
_entity.pdbx_description
1 polymer ?
#
loop_
_entity_poly.entity_id
_entity_poly.type
_entity_poly.pdbx_seq_one_letter_code
_entity_poly.pdbx_strand_id
1 'polypeptide(L)'
;MSRGHHDVHEFMRQVRADGYSWPLGMPQHVWMRAVPSRDPFVICRYVESSEGARGAFPCTYAWEAYNERRYEAILAAAGSNSA
;
A
#
# COMPACT_ATOMS: atom_id res chain seq x y z
N MET A 1 3.71 -1.13 -3.55
CA MET A 1 3.87 0.29 -3.14
C MET A 1 3.79 1.15 -4.38
N SER A 2 3.08 2.28 -4.35
CA SER A 2 3.11 3.29 -5.42
C SER A 2 3.26 4.69 -4.83
N ARG A 3 4.04 5.55 -5.50
CA ARG A 3 4.24 6.94 -5.08
C ARG A 3 2.99 7.77 -5.40
N GLY A 4 2.51 8.55 -4.44
CA GLY A 4 1.24 9.30 -4.50
C GLY A 4 0.16 8.68 -3.62
N HIS A 5 -0.80 9.49 -3.16
CA HIS A 5 -2.03 9.02 -2.49
C HIS A 5 -3.14 8.83 -3.53
N HIS A 6 -3.15 7.65 -4.13
CA HIS A 6 -4.13 7.23 -5.15
C HIS A 6 -5.43 6.76 -4.51
N ASP A 7 -6.56 6.82 -5.22
CA ASP A 7 -7.76 6.13 -4.77
C ASP A 7 -7.46 4.64 -4.52
N VAL A 8 -7.88 4.14 -3.36
CA VAL A 8 -7.46 2.82 -2.89
C VAL A 8 -8.07 1.70 -3.74
N HIS A 9 -9.22 1.93 -4.37
CA HIS A 9 -9.88 0.95 -5.22
C HIS A 9 -9.33 0.98 -6.65
N GLU A 10 -9.03 2.16 -7.20
CA GLU A 10 -8.27 2.30 -8.45
C GLU A 10 -6.90 1.64 -8.35
N PHE A 11 -6.19 1.86 -7.24
CA PHE A 11 -4.92 1.20 -6.95
C PHE A 11 -5.06 -0.32 -6.98
N MET A 12 -6.03 -0.89 -6.26
CA MET A 12 -6.23 -2.35 -6.25
C MET A 12 -6.64 -2.90 -7.61
N ARG A 13 -7.49 -2.19 -8.36
CA ARG A 13 -7.84 -2.58 -9.74
C ARG A 13 -6.61 -2.65 -10.62
N GLN A 14 -5.73 -1.66 -10.56
CA GLN A 14 -4.50 -1.65 -11.34
C GLN A 14 -3.55 -2.78 -10.91
N VAL A 15 -3.37 -3.00 -9.60
CA VAL A 15 -2.53 -4.10 -9.08
C VAL A 15 -3.01 -5.46 -9.62
N ARG A 16 -4.32 -5.68 -9.71
CA ARG A 16 -4.87 -6.92 -10.30
C ARG A 16 -4.69 -6.95 -11.82
N ALA A 17 -4.87 -5.83 -12.52
CA ALA A 17 -4.64 -5.72 -13.96
C ALA A 17 -3.17 -6.01 -14.34
N ASP A 18 -2.22 -5.62 -13.49
CA ASP A 18 -0.79 -5.87 -13.65
C ASP A 18 -0.40 -7.33 -13.35
N GLY A 19 -1.36 -8.19 -12.96
CA GLY A 19 -1.17 -9.62 -12.75
C GLY A 19 -0.73 -10.02 -11.33
N TYR A 20 -0.72 -9.11 -10.36
CA TYR A 20 -0.39 -9.45 -8.98
C TYR A 20 -1.54 -10.22 -8.33
N SER A 21 -1.34 -11.52 -8.12
CA SER A 21 -2.30 -12.43 -7.49
C SER A 21 -2.13 -12.59 -5.98
N TRP A 22 -1.08 -11.98 -5.40
CA TRP A 22 -0.78 -12.10 -3.98
C TRP A 22 -1.95 -11.56 -3.12
N PRO A 23 -2.29 -12.22 -2.00
CA PRO A 23 -3.31 -11.72 -1.10
C PRO A 23 -2.83 -10.42 -0.44
N LEU A 24 -3.57 -9.33 -0.65
CA LEU A 24 -3.24 -7.99 -0.16
C LEU A 24 -4.37 -7.47 0.71
N GLY A 25 -4.01 -6.68 1.71
CA GLY A 25 -4.97 -5.94 2.54
C GLY A 25 -5.50 -4.69 1.85
N MET A 26 -6.37 -3.96 2.54
CA MET A 26 -6.81 -2.63 2.11
C MET A 26 -5.60 -1.70 1.97
N PRO A 27 -5.39 -1.04 0.81
CA PRO A 27 -4.32 -0.07 0.67
C PRO A 27 -4.49 1.10 1.63
N GLN A 28 -3.38 1.62 2.11
CA GLN A 28 -3.34 2.76 3.01
C GLN A 28 -2.52 3.89 2.42
N HIS A 29 -2.95 5.12 2.72
CA HIS A 29 -2.18 6.32 2.46
C HIS A 29 -1.20 6.53 3.59
N VAL A 30 0.08 6.38 3.27
CA VAL A 30 1.19 6.58 4.19
C VAL A 30 2.13 7.63 3.63
N TRP A 31 2.98 8.18 4.49
CA TRP A 31 4.11 9.00 4.07
C TRP A 31 5.37 8.15 4.17
N MET A 32 6.15 8.12 3.10
CA MET A 32 7.37 7.33 3.02
C MET A 32 8.57 8.23 2.75
N ARG A 33 9.76 7.78 3.12
CA ARG A 33 11.03 8.42 2.79
C ARG A 33 12.02 7.38 2.34
N ALA A 34 12.81 7.70 1.31
CA ALA A 34 13.92 6.87 0.88
C ALA A 34 15.17 7.21 1.70
N VAL A 35 15.74 6.22 2.37
CA VAL A 35 16.97 6.35 3.16
C VAL A 35 18.06 5.54 2.45
N PRO A 36 19.20 6.14 2.08
CA PRO A 36 20.29 5.39 1.47
C PRO A 36 20.78 4.31 2.43
N SER A 37 21.03 3.11 1.91
CA SER A 37 21.53 1.99 2.71
C SER A 37 23.04 1.87 2.54
N ARG A 38 23.71 1.35 3.57
CA ARG A 38 25.16 1.00 3.53
C ARG A 38 25.38 -0.44 3.05
N ASP A 39 24.31 -1.20 2.91
CA ASP A 39 24.34 -2.57 2.40
C ASP A 39 24.65 -2.58 0.89
N PRO A 40 25.64 -3.34 0.42
CA PRO A 40 26.05 -3.34 -0.99
C PRO A 40 24.95 -3.79 -1.96
N PHE A 41 23.93 -4.53 -1.51
CA PHE A 41 22.85 -5.03 -2.37
C PHE A 41 21.56 -4.21 -2.28
N VAL A 42 21.52 -3.19 -1.42
CA VAL A 42 20.33 -2.37 -1.22
C VAL A 42 20.69 -0.93 -1.49
N ILE A 43 20.15 -0.34 -2.56
CA ILE A 43 20.40 1.07 -2.90
C ILE A 43 19.78 1.99 -1.83
N CYS A 44 18.53 1.71 -1.44
CA CYS A 44 17.83 2.47 -0.42
C CYS A 44 16.77 1.62 0.30
N ARG A 45 16.40 2.05 1.49
CA ARG A 45 15.27 1.54 2.27
C ARG A 45 14.15 2.58 2.24
N TYR A 46 12.94 2.13 1.97
CA TYR A 46 11.76 2.96 2.14
C TYR A 46 11.24 2.78 3.56
N VAL A 47 11.18 3.87 4.31
CA VAL A 47 10.71 3.88 5.71
C VAL A 47 9.51 4.78 5.84
N GLU A 48 8.58 4.42 6.72
CA GLU A 48 7.47 5.29 7.08
C GLU A 48 7.98 6.62 7.68
N SER A 49 7.23 7.67 7.41
CA SER A 49 7.54 9.03 7.79
C SER A 49 6.24 9.80 8.06
N SER A 50 6.36 11.11 8.21
CA SER A 50 5.24 12.00 8.52
C SER A 50 5.07 13.03 7.39
N GLU A 51 3.86 13.52 7.24
CA GLU A 51 3.56 14.62 6.33
C GLU A 51 4.44 15.84 6.62
N GLY A 52 4.97 16.48 5.58
CA GLY A 52 5.83 17.65 5.68
C GLY A 52 7.25 17.38 6.21
N ALA A 53 7.57 16.15 6.64
CA ALA A 53 8.93 15.81 7.03
C ALA A 53 9.88 15.90 5.82
N ARG A 54 11.13 16.32 6.06
CA ARG A 54 12.11 16.53 4.97
C ARG A 54 12.33 15.25 4.17
N GLY A 55 12.03 15.32 2.87
CA GLY A 55 12.19 14.20 1.94
C GLY A 55 11.10 13.13 2.05
N ALA A 56 10.06 13.35 2.86
CA ALA A 56 8.87 12.51 2.84
C ALA A 56 8.07 12.74 1.55
N PHE A 57 7.43 11.67 1.08
CA PHE A 57 6.54 11.70 -0.08
C PHE A 57 5.28 10.87 0.19
N PRO A 58 4.13 11.26 -0.36
CA PRO A 58 2.90 10.51 -0.22
C PRO A 58 3.02 9.17 -0.95
N CYS A 59 2.39 8.13 -0.41
CA CYS A 59 2.50 6.78 -0.91
C CYS A 59 1.23 5.97 -0.60
N THR A 60 0.69 5.29 -1.60
CA THR A 60 -0.32 4.25 -1.42
C THR A 60 0.39 2.91 -1.26
N TYR A 61 0.24 2.30 -0.09
CA TYR A 61 0.90 1.06 0.26
C TYR A 61 -0.14 -0.01 0.62
N ALA A 62 0.05 -1.21 0.08
CA ALA A 62 -0.69 -2.40 0.47
C ALA A 62 0.32 -3.46 0.87
N TRP A 63 0.02 -4.17 1.95
CA TRP A 63 0.82 -5.27 2.46
C TRP A 63 0.07 -6.59 2.30
N GLU A 64 0.84 -7.66 2.39
CA GLU A 64 0.31 -9.00 2.46
C GLU A 64 -0.64 -9.16 3.66
N ALA A 65 -1.83 -9.69 3.39
CA ALA A 65 -2.85 -9.91 4.41
C ALA A 65 -3.64 -11.18 4.08
N TYR A 66 -4.13 -11.86 5.11
CA TYR A 66 -4.81 -13.16 4.96
C TYR A 66 -6.20 -13.15 5.60
N ASN A 67 -7.02 -14.14 5.24
CA ASN A 67 -8.37 -14.36 5.77
C ASN A 67 -9.24 -13.10 5.66
N GLU A 68 -9.88 -12.69 6.76
CA GLU A 68 -10.74 -11.50 6.88
C GLU A 68 -10.01 -10.17 6.68
N ARG A 69 -8.66 -10.17 6.67
CA ARG A 69 -7.85 -8.96 6.48
C ARG A 69 -7.55 -8.66 5.02
N ARG A 70 -7.94 -9.55 4.09
CA ARG A 70 -7.79 -9.34 2.64
C ARG A 70 -8.72 -8.24 2.16
N TYR A 71 -8.27 -7.48 1.17
CA TYR A 71 -9.03 -6.42 0.53
C TYR A 71 -10.44 -6.89 0.09
N GLU A 72 -10.52 -8.05 -0.56
CA GLU A 72 -11.78 -8.60 -1.05
C GLU A 72 -12.71 -9.00 0.11
N ALA A 73 -12.17 -9.53 1.21
CA ALA A 73 -12.95 -9.88 2.39
C ALA A 73 -13.48 -8.64 3.12
N ILE A 74 -12.66 -7.59 3.22
CA ILE A 74 -13.05 -6.30 3.80
C ILE A 74 -14.18 -5.66 2.98
N LEU A 75 -14.09 -5.67 1.64
CA LEU A 75 -15.14 -5.16 0.77
C LEU A 75 -16.45 -5.97 0.90
N ALA A 76 -16.36 -7.30 0.93
CA ALA A 76 -17.53 -8.15 1.10
C ALA A 76 -18.25 -7.88 2.44
N ALA A 77 -17.48 -7.68 3.52
CA ALA A 77 -18.03 -7.32 4.83
C ALA A 77 -18.69 -5.93 4.83
N ALA A 78 -18.06 -4.93 4.21
CA ALA A 78 -18.60 -3.58 4.11
C ALA A 78 -19.91 -3.51 3.30
N GLY A 79 -20.00 -4.29 2.21
CA GLY A 79 -21.22 -4.42 1.42
C GLY A 79 -22.35 -5.12 2.16
N SER A 80 -22.04 -6.14 2.96
CA SER A 80 -23.01 -6.89 3.77
C SER A 80 -23.64 -6.06 4.89
N ASN A 81 -22.93 -5.02 5.36
CA ASN A 81 -23.40 -4.16 6.46
C ASN A 81 -24.29 -2.99 5.98
N SER A 82 -24.51 -2.89 4.66
CA SER A 82 -25.28 -1.81 4.00
C SER A 82 -26.58 -2.32 3.35
N ALA A 83 -26.95 -3.58 3.60
CA ALA A 83 -28.16 -4.24 3.10
C ALA A 83 -29.09 -4.61 4.27
#